data_AF-A0A6C0LKM7-F1
#
_entry.id   AF-A0A6C0LKM7-F1
#
_cell.length_a   1.000
_cell.length_b   1.000
_cell.length_c   1.000
_cell.angle_alpha   90.00
_cell.angle_beta   90.00
_cell.angle_gamma   90.00
#
_symmetry.space_group_name_H-M   'P 1'
#
loop_
_entity.id
_entity.type
_entity.pdbx_description
1 polymer ?
#
loop_
_entity_poly.entity_id
_entity_poly.type
_entity_poly.pdbx_seq_one_letter_code
_entity_poly.pdbx_strand_id
1 'polypeptide(L)'
;MPRKSKSATNSKSKSLSKTLKSLSPIPGSPGGPGGVSGPLSVPSSTKSNAQIVAIVAGIIGLIINVYAFVWIMKLEAIPECKCSDNWMRLYIKYFLQIYIPVLIINMLLNVYLYTVGLVATDLTSGIFVAYRAFTGFVGLFGFVNMIIAIMFISKLKEMNCECSEDIKREIYFIYNIIIASFMALAILFVLMAAPIGFIIGANMRK
;
A
#
# COMPACT_ATOMS: atom_id res chain seq x y z
N MET A 1 50.97 0.08 -78.39
CA MET A 1 52.25 0.02 -77.64
C MET A 1 52.27 1.10 -76.56
N PRO A 2 52.92 0.87 -75.41
CA PRO A 2 52.34 1.15 -74.09
C PRO A 2 53.12 2.19 -73.25
N ARG A 3 52.48 2.73 -72.20
CA ARG A 3 53.22 3.20 -71.01
C ARG A 3 52.46 2.94 -69.70
N LYS A 4 53.08 2.08 -68.87
CA LYS A 4 52.86 1.80 -67.43
C LYS A 4 52.95 3.13 -66.63
N SER A 5 52.47 3.30 -65.39
CA SER A 5 52.59 2.44 -64.20
C SER A 5 51.92 3.04 -62.95
N LYS A 6 51.42 2.17 -62.04
CA LYS A 6 51.38 2.27 -60.53
C LYS A 6 50.44 3.34 -59.93
N SER A 7 49.71 3.14 -58.83
CA SER A 7 49.91 2.34 -57.61
C SER A 7 48.58 2.00 -56.91
N ALA A 8 48.55 0.91 -56.15
CA ALA A 8 47.45 0.45 -55.29
C ALA A 8 47.47 1.10 -53.90
N THR A 9 46.30 1.28 -53.26
CA THR A 9 46.00 0.83 -51.88
C THR A 9 44.55 1.13 -51.42
N ASN A 10 43.84 0.06 -51.07
CA ASN A 10 43.05 -0.15 -49.85
C ASN A 10 42.18 0.97 -49.21
N SER A 11 40.86 0.70 -49.19
CA SER A 11 40.09 0.36 -47.97
C SER A 11 38.86 1.21 -47.62
N LYS A 12 37.88 0.47 -47.08
CA LYS A 12 36.82 0.84 -46.14
C LYS A 12 35.50 1.37 -46.71
N SER A 13 34.56 0.42 -46.74
CA SER A 13 33.13 0.59 -46.57
C SER A 13 32.80 1.79 -45.66
N LYS A 14 32.26 2.86 -46.27
CA LYS A 14 31.67 3.96 -45.51
C LYS A 14 30.29 3.54 -45.03
N SER A 15 30.32 2.97 -43.83
CA SER A 15 29.26 2.80 -42.85
C SER A 15 27.93 3.52 -43.14
N LEU A 16 26.89 2.69 -43.25
CA LEU A 16 25.45 2.98 -43.24
C LEU A 16 24.99 3.78 -41.99
N SER A 17 25.89 4.07 -41.05
CA SER A 17 25.65 4.89 -39.84
C SER A 17 25.50 6.39 -40.09
N LYS A 18 25.86 6.90 -41.28
CA LYS A 18 25.71 8.34 -41.60
C LYS A 18 24.32 8.71 -42.12
N THR A 19 23.57 7.78 -42.72
CA THR A 19 22.22 8.07 -43.24
C THR A 19 21.15 7.93 -42.16
N LEU A 20 21.34 7.02 -41.20
CA LEU A 20 20.42 6.79 -40.07
C LEU A 20 20.41 7.90 -39.01
N LYS A 21 21.39 8.81 -39.03
CA LYS A 21 21.42 10.00 -38.16
C LYS A 21 20.55 11.17 -38.66
N SER A 22 19.96 11.06 -39.85
CA SER A 22 19.13 12.14 -40.43
C SER A 22 17.62 11.96 -40.24
N LEU A 23 17.16 10.92 -39.54
CA LEU A 23 15.72 10.62 -39.37
C LEU A 23 15.23 10.60 -37.92
N SER A 24 15.96 11.21 -36.98
CA SER A 24 15.46 11.46 -35.63
C SER A 24 14.93 12.90 -35.53
N PRO A 25 13.68 13.14 -35.09
CA PRO A 25 13.22 14.49 -34.81
C PRO A 25 13.96 15.05 -33.60
N ILE A 26 14.41 16.30 -33.68
CA ILE A 26 15.04 17.05 -32.59
C ILE A 26 13.93 17.55 -31.63
N PRO A 27 13.93 17.17 -30.34
CA PRO A 27 13.17 17.88 -29.31
C PRO A 27 14.08 18.91 -28.63
N GLY A 28 13.63 20.16 -28.60
CA GLY A 28 14.16 21.19 -27.70
C GLY A 28 15.12 22.20 -28.34
N SER A 29 14.58 23.19 -29.06
CA SER A 29 15.21 24.50 -29.16
C SER A 29 14.67 25.37 -28.01
N PRO A 30 15.50 25.79 -27.04
CA PRO A 30 15.09 26.74 -26.01
C PRO A 30 15.33 28.16 -26.53
N GLY A 31 14.25 28.84 -26.93
CA GLY A 31 14.33 30.25 -27.32
C GLY A 31 13.23 30.68 -28.29
N GLY A 32 11.99 30.72 -27.84
CA GLY A 32 10.87 31.30 -28.60
C GLY A 32 9.59 31.36 -27.75
N PRO A 33 8.81 32.46 -27.81
CA PRO A 33 7.72 32.70 -26.88
C PRO A 33 6.48 31.88 -27.26
N GLY A 34 5.91 31.15 -26.29
CA GLY A 34 4.56 30.58 -26.43
C GLY A 34 4.42 29.06 -26.51
N GLY A 35 5.23 28.29 -25.77
CA GLY A 35 5.06 26.83 -25.64
C GLY A 35 4.66 26.43 -24.23
N VAL A 36 3.37 26.16 -24.02
CA VAL A 36 2.82 25.67 -22.74
C VAL A 36 3.28 24.22 -22.53
N SER A 37 4.37 24.02 -21.80
CA SER A 37 4.79 22.69 -21.36
C SER A 37 3.96 22.27 -20.15
N GLY A 38 2.91 21.48 -20.41
CA GLY A 38 2.29 20.66 -19.38
C GLY A 38 3.32 19.67 -18.80
N PRO A 39 3.15 19.22 -17.54
CA PRO A 39 4.12 18.32 -16.92
C PRO A 39 4.05 16.96 -17.61
N LEU A 40 5.06 16.67 -18.42
CA LEU A 40 5.36 15.33 -18.89
C LEU A 40 5.77 14.53 -17.65
N SER A 41 4.83 13.78 -17.07
CA SER A 41 5.08 12.89 -15.95
C SER A 41 6.04 11.80 -16.39
N VAL A 42 7.31 11.96 -16.06
CA VAL A 42 8.29 10.86 -16.10
C VAL A 42 7.76 9.78 -15.15
N PRO A 43 7.56 8.53 -15.59
CA PRO A 43 7.21 7.45 -14.68
C PRO A 43 8.41 7.24 -13.76
N SER A 44 8.29 7.69 -12.51
CA SER A 44 9.31 7.46 -11.50
C SER A 44 9.29 5.97 -11.16
N SER A 45 10.09 5.17 -11.85
CA SER A 45 10.34 3.76 -11.50
C SER A 45 11.24 3.67 -10.27
N THR A 46 10.90 4.37 -9.20
CA THR A 46 11.63 4.33 -7.95
C THR A 46 11.00 3.22 -7.13
N LYS A 47 11.55 2.00 -7.21
CA LYS A 47 11.24 0.94 -6.25
C LYS A 47 11.44 1.52 -4.85
N SER A 48 10.34 1.84 -4.18
CA SER A 48 10.39 2.64 -2.96
C SER A 48 10.59 1.72 -1.78
N ASN A 49 11.54 2.04 -0.89
CA ASN A 49 11.70 1.35 0.38
C ASN A 49 10.38 1.32 1.17
N ALA A 50 9.51 2.32 0.98
CA ALA A 50 8.19 2.35 1.59
C ALA A 50 7.28 1.20 1.13
N GLN A 51 7.38 0.75 -0.13
CA GLN A 51 6.60 -0.39 -0.62
C GLN A 51 7.07 -1.70 0.00
N ILE A 52 8.39 -1.87 0.19
CA ILE A 52 8.94 -3.05 0.86
C ILE A 52 8.45 -3.10 2.31
N VAL A 53 8.49 -1.96 3.02
CA VAL A 53 7.96 -1.84 4.39
C VAL A 53 6.47 -2.19 4.43
N ALA A 54 5.68 -1.71 3.46
CA ALA A 54 4.26 -2.01 3.37
C ALA A 54 3.99 -3.51 3.15
N ILE A 55 4.78 -4.18 2.30
CA ILE A 55 4.69 -5.63 2.07
C ILE A 55 5.00 -6.41 3.36
N VAL A 56 6.11 -6.08 4.04
CA VAL A 56 6.51 -6.75 5.28
C VAL A 56 5.47 -6.53 6.38
N ALA A 57 5.02 -5.30 6.58
CA ALA A 57 3.96 -4.98 7.53
C ALA A 57 2.64 -5.70 7.19
N GLY A 58 2.32 -5.82 5.90
CA GLY A 58 1.17 -6.58 5.40
C GLY A 58 1.24 -8.06 5.74
N ILE A 59 2.41 -8.70 5.60
CA ILE A 59 2.63 -10.11 5.95
C ILE A 59 2.44 -10.31 7.46
N ILE A 60 3.08 -9.47 8.28
CA ILE A 60 2.95 -9.54 9.75
C ILE A 60 1.50 -9.36 10.16
N GLY A 61 0.82 -8.35 9.61
CA GLY A 61 -0.60 -8.08 9.87
C GLY A 61 -1.48 -9.28 9.48
N LEU A 62 -1.24 -9.90 8.32
CA LEU A 62 -1.99 -11.06 7.87
C LEU A 62 -1.85 -12.25 8.84
N ILE A 63 -0.62 -12.57 9.26
CA ILE A 63 -0.35 -13.67 10.21
C ILE A 63 -1.12 -13.45 11.52
N ILE A 64 -1.07 -12.24 12.07
CA ILE A 64 -1.75 -11.90 13.32
C ILE A 64 -3.28 -12.05 13.16
N ASN A 65 -3.86 -11.54 12.08
CA ASN A 65 -5.30 -11.64 11.83
C ASN A 65 -5.76 -13.09 11.61
N VAL A 66 -4.94 -13.92 10.96
CA VAL A 66 -5.22 -15.37 10.82
C VAL A 66 -5.18 -16.07 12.18
N TYR A 67 -4.18 -15.78 13.01
CA TYR A 67 -4.14 -16.37 14.37
C TYR A 67 -5.29 -15.90 15.25
N ALA A 68 -5.69 -14.63 15.13
CA ALA A 68 -6.89 -14.12 15.81
C ALA A 68 -8.14 -14.87 15.36
N PHE A 69 -8.30 -15.13 14.06
CA PHE A 69 -9.43 -15.89 13.53
C PHE A 69 -9.45 -17.33 14.07
N VAL A 70 -8.30 -18.02 14.05
CA VAL A 70 -8.18 -19.37 14.62
C VAL A 70 -8.49 -19.39 16.11
N TRP A 71 -8.05 -18.38 16.86
CA TRP A 71 -8.37 -18.25 18.28
C TRP A 71 -9.88 -18.08 18.51
N ILE A 72 -10.55 -17.20 17.75
CA ILE A 72 -12.00 -17.01 17.84
C ILE A 72 -12.77 -18.29 17.50
N MET A 73 -12.35 -19.02 16.46
CA MET A 73 -12.95 -20.31 16.09
C MET A 73 -12.76 -21.38 17.18
N LYS A 74 -11.59 -21.40 17.83
CA LYS A 74 -11.33 -22.29 18.98
C LYS A 74 -12.24 -21.95 20.16
N LEU A 75 -12.49 -20.67 20.44
CA LEU A 75 -13.41 -20.26 21.49
C LEU A 75 -14.85 -20.74 21.25
N GLU A 76 -15.30 -20.71 19.99
CA GLU A 76 -16.63 -21.19 19.60
C GLU A 76 -16.74 -22.72 19.68
N ALA A 77 -15.64 -23.43 19.44
CA ALA A 77 -15.61 -24.89 19.53
C ALA A 77 -15.67 -25.44 20.97
N ILE A 78 -15.59 -24.57 22.00
CA ILE A 78 -15.69 -24.96 23.41
C ILE A 78 -17.09 -24.56 23.92
N PRO A 79 -18.11 -25.44 23.80
CA PRO A 79 -19.50 -25.12 24.13
C PRO A 79 -19.74 -24.81 25.61
N GLU A 80 -18.87 -25.30 26.51
CA GLU A 80 -19.00 -25.06 27.96
C GLU A 80 -18.48 -23.67 28.39
N CYS A 81 -17.83 -22.94 27.48
CA CYS A 81 -17.23 -21.64 27.73
C CYS A 81 -18.26 -20.49 27.63
N LYS A 82 -19.17 -20.41 28.62
CA LYS A 82 -20.20 -19.34 28.69
C LYS A 82 -19.62 -17.92 28.80
N CYS A 83 -18.42 -17.78 29.36
CA CYS A 83 -17.77 -16.48 29.54
C CYS A 83 -17.49 -15.75 28.21
N SER A 84 -17.31 -16.51 27.12
CA SER A 84 -16.94 -15.98 25.81
C SER A 84 -18.14 -15.75 24.91
N ASP A 85 -19.34 -16.17 25.36
CA ASP A 85 -20.57 -16.07 24.61
C ASP A 85 -21.10 -14.63 24.63
N ASN A 86 -20.69 -13.88 23.62
CA ASN A 86 -20.95 -12.45 23.53
C ASN A 86 -21.02 -12.04 22.05
N TRP A 87 -21.88 -11.07 21.76
CA TRP A 87 -22.03 -10.48 20.41
C TRP A 87 -20.71 -9.92 19.86
N MET A 88 -19.80 -9.47 20.75
CA MET A 88 -18.47 -8.98 20.39
C MET A 88 -17.63 -10.06 19.69
N ARG A 89 -17.70 -11.31 20.17
CA ARG A 89 -17.01 -12.47 19.56
C ARG A 89 -17.52 -12.70 18.13
N LEU A 90 -18.84 -12.66 17.97
CA LEU A 90 -19.51 -12.86 16.69
C LEU A 90 -19.13 -11.77 15.67
N TYR A 91 -19.11 -10.51 16.12
CA TYR A 91 -18.66 -9.38 15.30
C TYR A 91 -17.20 -9.57 14.83
N ILE A 92 -16.28 -9.86 15.76
CA ILE A 92 -14.85 -10.04 15.43
C ILE A 92 -14.66 -11.19 14.44
N LYS A 93 -15.39 -12.30 14.60
CA LYS A 93 -15.37 -13.44 13.67
C LYS A 93 -15.70 -13.03 12.25
N TYR A 94 -16.87 -12.41 12.05
CA TYR A 94 -17.33 -12.03 10.71
C TYR A 94 -16.47 -10.93 10.09
N PHE A 95 -16.00 -9.97 10.90
CA PHE A 95 -15.07 -8.96 10.44
C PHE A 95 -13.77 -9.60 9.94
N LEU A 96 -13.12 -10.48 10.73
CA LEU A 96 -11.89 -11.16 10.33
C LEU A 96 -12.09 -12.03 9.08
N GLN A 97 -13.23 -12.69 8.95
CA GLN A 97 -13.56 -13.51 7.78
C GLN A 97 -13.61 -12.70 6.48
N ILE A 98 -14.09 -11.46 6.51
CA ILE A 98 -14.09 -10.54 5.36
C ILE A 98 -12.71 -9.88 5.19
N TYR A 99 -12.08 -9.50 6.29
CA TYR A 99 -10.84 -8.71 6.28
C TYR A 99 -9.62 -9.50 5.80
N ILE A 100 -9.52 -10.79 6.14
CA ILE A 100 -8.39 -11.65 5.71
C ILE A 100 -8.28 -11.73 4.17
N PRO A 101 -9.34 -12.03 3.39
CA PRO A 101 -9.32 -11.96 1.93
C PRO A 101 -8.88 -10.59 1.40
N VAL A 102 -9.37 -9.51 2.01
CA VAL A 102 -9.01 -8.13 1.62
C VAL A 102 -7.51 -7.88 1.80
N LEU A 103 -6.93 -8.34 2.93
CA LEU A 103 -5.50 -8.25 3.19
C LEU A 103 -4.68 -9.04 2.17
N ILE A 104 -5.12 -10.26 1.80
CA ILE A 104 -4.44 -11.09 0.81
C ILE A 104 -4.40 -10.38 -0.55
N ILE A 105 -5.54 -9.88 -1.03
CA ILE A 105 -5.61 -9.13 -2.30
C ILE A 105 -4.71 -7.89 -2.24
N ASN A 106 -4.76 -7.13 -1.13
CA ASN A 106 -3.95 -5.94 -0.96
C ASN A 106 -2.44 -6.28 -0.96
N MET A 107 -2.04 -7.39 -0.34
CA MET A 107 -0.66 -7.88 -0.36
C MET A 107 -0.22 -8.23 -1.78
N LEU A 108 -1.03 -8.99 -2.52
CA LEU A 108 -0.74 -9.36 -3.91
C LEU A 108 -0.61 -8.13 -4.81
N LEU A 109 -1.47 -7.12 -4.62
CA LEU A 109 -1.37 -5.85 -5.33
C LEU A 109 -0.07 -5.10 -5.00
N ASN A 110 0.32 -5.00 -3.73
CA ASN A 110 1.57 -4.34 -3.35
C ASN A 110 2.80 -5.06 -3.94
N VAL A 111 2.79 -6.40 -3.96
CA VAL A 111 3.85 -7.19 -4.60
C VAL A 111 3.87 -6.93 -6.11
N TYR A 112 2.72 -6.96 -6.78
CA TYR A 112 2.63 -6.67 -8.22
C TYR A 112 3.16 -5.28 -8.57
N LEU A 113 2.70 -4.25 -7.85
CA LEU A 113 3.14 -2.87 -8.03
C LEU A 113 4.66 -2.72 -7.84
N TYR A 114 5.21 -3.40 -6.84
CA TYR A 114 6.65 -3.43 -6.60
C TYR A 114 7.43 -4.06 -7.76
N THR A 115 6.92 -5.15 -8.36
CA THR A 115 7.59 -5.82 -9.50
C THR A 115 7.62 -4.96 -10.76
N VAL A 116 6.55 -4.21 -11.03
CA VAL A 116 6.42 -3.33 -12.21
C VAL A 116 7.06 -1.95 -11.97
N GLY A 117 7.40 -1.63 -10.72
CA GLY A 117 8.00 -0.34 -10.35
C GLY A 117 6.99 0.81 -10.39
N LEU A 118 5.69 0.52 -10.19
CA LEU A 118 4.61 1.50 -10.10
C LEU A 118 4.24 1.74 -8.63
N VAL A 119 3.65 2.89 -8.35
CA VAL A 119 3.02 3.20 -7.05
C VAL A 119 1.51 3.16 -7.14
N ALA A 120 0.82 3.01 -6.01
CA ALA A 120 -0.64 2.88 -5.97
C ALA A 120 -1.39 4.10 -6.55
N THR A 121 -0.75 5.26 -6.66
CA THR A 121 -1.31 6.45 -7.30
C THR A 121 -1.32 6.39 -8.83
N ASP A 122 -0.50 5.52 -9.42
CA ASP A 122 -0.38 5.39 -10.88
C ASP A 122 -1.52 4.54 -11.47
N LEU A 123 -2.21 3.75 -10.64
CA LEU A 123 -3.36 2.96 -11.07
C LEU A 123 -4.62 3.80 -11.03
N THR A 124 -5.08 4.21 -12.20
CA THR A 124 -6.29 5.04 -12.38
C THR A 124 -7.47 4.27 -12.96
N SER A 125 -7.37 2.94 -13.11
CA SER A 125 -8.47 2.14 -13.63
C SER A 125 -9.68 2.20 -12.71
N GLY A 126 -10.89 2.30 -13.29
CA GLY A 126 -12.13 2.43 -12.52
C GLY A 126 -12.34 1.30 -11.52
N ILE A 127 -11.93 0.07 -11.88
CA ILE A 127 -11.97 -1.11 -11.01
C ILE A 127 -11.04 -0.94 -9.80
N PHE A 128 -9.82 -0.42 -10.01
CA PHE A 128 -8.89 -0.21 -8.92
C PHE A 128 -9.34 0.92 -7.98
N VAL A 129 -9.92 2.00 -8.55
CA VAL A 129 -10.52 3.07 -7.75
C VAL A 129 -11.68 2.54 -6.89
N ALA A 130 -12.56 1.72 -7.48
CA ALA A 130 -13.66 1.08 -6.74
C ALA A 130 -13.13 0.14 -5.64
N TYR A 131 -12.11 -0.68 -5.94
CA TYR A 131 -11.46 -1.52 -4.94
C TYR A 131 -10.85 -0.69 -3.80
N ARG A 132 -10.16 0.41 -4.12
CA ARG A 132 -9.58 1.31 -3.12
C ARG A 132 -10.65 1.98 -2.24
N ALA A 133 -11.79 2.35 -2.82
CA ALA A 133 -12.93 2.85 -2.05
C ALA A 133 -13.50 1.76 -1.12
N PHE A 134 -13.63 0.52 -1.62
CA PHE A 134 -14.07 -0.62 -0.84
C PHE A 134 -13.11 -0.95 0.31
N THR A 135 -11.80 -0.99 0.08
CA THR A 135 -10.81 -1.23 1.15
C THR A 135 -10.83 -0.10 2.18
N GLY A 136 -11.01 1.14 1.75
CA GLY A 136 -11.25 2.28 2.65
C GLY A 136 -12.49 2.10 3.52
N PHE A 137 -13.60 1.66 2.92
CA PHE A 137 -14.84 1.35 3.64
C PHE A 137 -14.67 0.22 4.66
N VAL A 138 -14.03 -0.90 4.27
CA VAL A 138 -13.67 -1.99 5.20
C VAL A 138 -12.78 -1.48 6.34
N GLY A 139 -11.86 -0.55 6.05
CA GLY A 139 -11.02 0.12 7.04
C GLY A 139 -11.80 0.84 8.14
N LEU A 140 -12.96 1.44 7.81
CA LEU A 140 -13.84 2.07 8.81
C LEU A 140 -14.39 1.05 9.81
N PHE A 141 -14.83 -0.12 9.32
CA PHE A 141 -15.23 -1.22 10.19
C PHE A 141 -14.06 -1.82 10.96
N GLY A 142 -12.84 -1.72 10.41
CA GLY A 142 -11.60 -2.06 11.11
C GLY A 142 -11.37 -1.23 12.36
N PHE A 143 -11.67 0.07 12.32
CA PHE A 143 -11.60 0.94 13.50
C PHE A 143 -12.58 0.48 14.59
N VAL A 144 -13.83 0.19 14.21
CA VAL A 144 -14.84 -0.35 15.14
C VAL A 144 -14.40 -1.71 15.70
N ASN A 145 -13.83 -2.58 14.86
CA ASN A 145 -13.31 -3.87 15.26
C ASN A 145 -12.18 -3.77 16.28
N MET A 146 -11.26 -2.82 16.10
CA MET A 146 -10.19 -2.60 17.06
C MET A 146 -10.72 -2.26 18.45
N ILE A 147 -11.70 -1.35 18.55
CA ILE A 147 -12.32 -0.97 19.84
C ILE A 147 -13.02 -2.18 20.47
N ILE A 148 -13.84 -2.89 19.68
CA ILE A 148 -14.58 -4.08 20.15
C ILE A 148 -13.60 -5.17 20.60
N ALA A 149 -12.51 -5.41 19.86
CA ALA A 149 -11.50 -6.40 20.21
C ALA A 149 -10.81 -6.09 21.54
N ILE A 150 -10.43 -4.82 21.77
CA ILE A 150 -9.83 -4.40 23.03
C ILE A 150 -10.82 -4.60 24.19
N MET A 151 -12.07 -4.11 24.04
CA MET A 151 -13.10 -4.26 25.08
C MET A 151 -13.41 -5.73 25.38
N PHE A 152 -13.54 -6.55 24.34
CA PHE A 152 -13.85 -7.97 24.47
C PHE A 152 -12.74 -8.72 25.22
N ILE A 153 -11.47 -8.51 24.83
CA ILE A 153 -10.34 -9.18 25.48
C ILE A 153 -10.14 -8.68 26.91
N SER A 154 -10.32 -7.37 27.16
CA SER A 154 -10.25 -6.82 28.53
C SER A 154 -11.31 -7.46 29.43
N LYS A 155 -12.54 -7.62 28.93
CA LYS A 155 -13.62 -8.30 29.66
C LYS A 155 -13.28 -9.77 29.94
N LEU A 156 -12.69 -10.48 28.98
CA LEU A 156 -12.25 -11.86 29.17
C LEU A 156 -11.14 -12.00 30.23
N LYS A 157 -10.23 -11.02 30.29
CA LYS A 157 -9.17 -10.96 31.31
C LYS A 157 -9.72 -10.65 32.69
N GLU A 158 -10.65 -9.71 32.81
CA GLU A 158 -11.28 -9.33 34.08
C GLU A 158 -12.04 -10.50 34.73
N MET A 159 -12.70 -11.33 33.91
CA MET A 159 -13.44 -12.51 34.38
C MET A 159 -12.55 -13.75 34.58
N ASN A 160 -11.23 -13.64 34.40
CA ASN A 160 -10.27 -14.76 34.47
C ASN A 160 -10.74 -16.02 33.72
N CYS A 161 -11.19 -15.85 32.47
CA CYS A 161 -11.74 -16.99 31.76
C CYS A 161 -10.65 -17.92 31.19
N GLU A 162 -10.44 -19.06 31.87
CA GLU A 162 -9.42 -20.07 31.56
C GLU A 162 -9.53 -20.63 30.14
N CYS A 163 -10.75 -20.86 29.65
CA CYS A 163 -10.96 -21.39 28.29
C CYS A 163 -10.46 -20.45 27.18
N SER A 164 -10.26 -19.17 27.50
CA SER A 164 -9.76 -18.16 26.58
C SER A 164 -8.25 -17.90 26.72
N GLU A 165 -7.60 -18.57 27.66
CA GLU A 165 -6.17 -18.45 27.90
C GLU A 165 -5.39 -19.08 26.76
N ASP A 166 -4.88 -18.21 25.89
CA ASP A 166 -4.11 -18.59 24.72
C ASP A 166 -3.16 -17.45 24.38
N ILE A 167 -1.93 -17.78 23.99
CA ILE A 167 -0.92 -16.80 23.56
C ILE A 167 -1.42 -15.95 22.39
N LYS A 168 -2.28 -16.53 21.54
CA LYS A 168 -2.89 -15.83 20.39
C LYS A 168 -3.76 -14.64 20.82
N ARG A 169 -4.46 -14.76 21.95
CA ARG A 169 -5.26 -13.68 22.55
C ARG A 169 -4.37 -12.50 22.93
N GLU A 170 -3.23 -12.76 23.54
CA GLU A 170 -2.31 -11.73 24.00
C GLU A 170 -1.64 -11.01 22.84
N ILE A 171 -1.18 -11.76 21.83
CA ILE A 171 -0.60 -11.18 20.61
C ILE A 171 -1.63 -10.27 19.93
N TYR A 172 -2.87 -10.74 19.78
CA TYR A 172 -3.93 -9.95 19.14
C TYR A 172 -4.31 -8.72 19.97
N PHE A 173 -4.32 -8.81 21.30
CA PHE A 173 -4.54 -7.67 22.20
C PHE A 173 -3.46 -6.61 22.04
N ILE A 174 -2.18 -6.99 22.13
CA ILE A 174 -1.04 -6.08 21.99
C ILE A 174 -1.04 -5.43 20.60
N TYR A 175 -1.31 -6.21 19.56
CA TYR A 175 -1.43 -5.71 18.19
C TYR A 175 -2.48 -4.61 18.05
N ASN A 176 -3.69 -4.82 18.60
CA ASN A 176 -4.76 -3.82 18.55
C ASN A 176 -4.42 -2.56 19.36
N ILE A 177 -3.74 -2.70 20.51
CA ILE A 177 -3.27 -1.56 21.31
C ILE A 177 -2.23 -0.74 20.55
N ILE A 178 -1.25 -1.39 19.92
CA ILE A 178 -0.22 -0.71 19.12
C ILE A 178 -0.87 0.08 17.97
N ILE A 179 -1.81 -0.54 17.26
CA ILE A 179 -2.55 0.15 16.18
C ILE A 179 -3.37 1.32 16.73
N ALA A 180 -4.04 1.15 17.87
CA ALA A 180 -4.78 2.22 18.52
C ALA A 180 -3.86 3.41 18.86
N SER A 181 -2.67 3.14 19.38
CA SER A 181 -1.68 4.18 19.69
C SER A 181 -1.22 4.94 18.43
N PHE A 182 -0.92 4.22 17.34
CA PHE A 182 -0.54 4.87 16.07
C PHE A 182 -1.68 5.69 15.48
N MET A 183 -2.92 5.22 15.55
CA MET A 183 -4.08 5.98 15.07
C MET A 183 -4.36 7.21 15.93
N ALA A 184 -4.27 7.09 17.25
CA ALA A 184 -4.40 8.24 18.14
C ALA A 184 -3.35 9.32 17.84
N LEU A 185 -2.10 8.90 17.61
CA LEU A 185 -1.03 9.81 17.21
C LEU A 185 -1.29 10.45 15.84
N ALA A 186 -1.78 9.68 14.85
CA ALA A 186 -2.13 10.20 13.54
C ALA A 186 -3.25 11.24 13.61
N ILE A 187 -4.30 10.98 14.39
CA ILE A 187 -5.40 11.93 14.63
C ILE A 187 -4.87 13.21 15.28
N LEU A 188 -3.98 13.10 16.26
CA LEU A 188 -3.36 14.25 16.92
C LEU A 188 -2.59 15.12 15.91
N PHE A 189 -1.79 14.52 15.02
CA PHE A 189 -1.09 15.27 13.96
C PHE A 189 -2.05 15.95 12.99
N VAL A 190 -3.14 15.29 12.60
CA VAL A 190 -4.16 15.89 11.73
C VAL A 190 -4.82 17.10 12.39
N LEU A 191 -5.15 17.00 13.69
CA LEU A 191 -5.74 18.11 14.44
C LEU A 191 -4.78 19.31 14.57
N MET A 192 -3.47 19.07 14.74
CA MET A 192 -2.47 20.15 14.77
C MET A 192 -2.26 20.79 13.39
N ALA A 193 -2.40 20.05 12.29
CA ALA A 193 -2.23 20.57 10.93
C ALA A 193 -3.44 21.37 10.43
N ALA A 194 -4.65 21.06 10.90
CA ALA A 194 -5.89 21.73 10.52
C ALA A 194 -5.87 23.27 10.63
N PRO A 195 -5.44 23.89 11.75
CA PRO A 195 -5.39 25.35 11.86
C PRO A 195 -4.38 25.99 10.89
N ILE A 196 -3.26 25.32 10.60
CA ILE A 196 -2.25 25.81 9.65
C ILE A 196 -2.82 25.85 8.23
N GLY A 197 -3.54 24.79 7.83
CA GLY A 197 -4.25 24.74 6.55
C GLY A 197 -5.31 25.83 6.42
N PHE A 198 -6.04 26.14 7.50
CA PHE A 198 -7.02 27.21 7.53
C PHE A 198 -6.39 28.60 7.35
N ILE A 199 -5.25 28.87 8.02
CA ILE A 199 -4.52 30.13 7.90
C ILE A 199 -3.96 30.33 6.48
N ILE A 200 -3.35 29.30 5.90
CA ILE A 200 -2.82 29.35 4.51
C ILE A 200 -3.96 29.56 3.51
N GLY A 201 -5.07 28.84 3.67
CA GLY A 201 -6.25 28.98 2.80
C GLY A 201 -6.98 30.32 2.93
N ALA A 202 -6.83 31.02 4.06
CA ALA A 202 -7.34 32.37 4.26
C ALA A 202 -6.42 33.43 3.60
N ASN A 203 -5.11 33.26 3.64
CA ASN A 203 -4.15 34.18 3.01
C ASN A 203 -4.17 34.10 1.47
N MET A 204 -4.47 32.95 0.86
CA MET A 204 -4.58 32.83 -0.60
C MET A 204 -5.89 33.40 -1.18
N ARG A 205 -6.84 33.82 -0.33
CA ARG A 205 -8.10 34.45 -0.75
C ARG A 205 -8.10 35.99 -0.68
N LYS A 206 -7.00 36.59 -0.22
CA LYS A 206 -6.73 38.03 -0.28
C LYS A 206 -5.83 38.33 -1.46
#